data_AF-A0A7Z9BII2-F1
#
_entry.id   AF-A0A7Z9BII2-F1
#
_cell.length_a   1.000
_cell.length_b   1.000
_cell.length_c   1.000
_cell.angle_alpha   90.00
_cell.angle_beta   90.00
_cell.angle_gamma   90.00
#
_symmetry.space_group_name_H-M   'P 1'
#
loop_
_entity.id
_entity.type
_entity.pdbx_description
1 polymer ?
#
loop_
_entity_poly.entity_id
_entity_poly.type
_entity_poly.pdbx_seq_one_letter_code
_entity_poly.pdbx_strand_id
1 'polypeptide(L)' 'MGRMPSYPDGQIAAIAKVNHLILVTRNVSDFADSEGLTLENWFV' A
#
# COMPACT_ATOMS: atom_id res chain seq x y z
N MET A 1 3.20 4.94 16.59
CA MET A 1 2.12 5.92 16.35
C MET A 1 1.64 5.68 14.93
N GLY A 2 0.39 5.24 14.73
CA GLY A 2 -0.12 4.92 13.39
C GLY A 2 -0.26 6.20 12.58
N ARG A 3 0.44 6.28 11.45
CA ARG A 3 0.15 7.31 10.44
C ARG A 3 -1.20 6.96 9.85
N MET A 4 -2.15 7.89 9.90
CA MET A 4 -3.35 7.74 9.07
C MET A 4 -2.88 7.83 7.63
N PRO A 5 -3.02 6.75 6.83
CA PRO A 5 -2.68 6.83 5.42
C PRO A 5 -3.54 7.92 4.77
N SER A 6 -3.00 8.56 3.75
CA SER A 6 -3.77 9.51 2.94
C SER A 6 -5.09 8.87 2.52
N TYR A 7 -6.18 9.64 2.48
CA TYR A 7 -7.49 9.15 2.03
C TYR A 7 -7.41 8.34 0.71
N PRO A 8 -6.73 8.82 -0.35
CA PRO A 8 -6.51 8.02 -1.56
C PRO A 8 -5.63 6.77 -1.34
N ASP A 9 -4.58 6.83 -0.54
CA ASP A 9 -3.68 5.69 -0.29
C ASP A 9 -4.39 4.56 0.45
N GLY A 10 -5.28 4.90 1.40
CA GLY A 10 -6.14 3.94 2.07
C GLY A 10 -7.08 3.22 1.09
N GLN A 11 -7.65 3.93 0.11
CA GLN A 11 -8.50 3.32 -0.92
C GLN A 11 -7.69 2.41 -1.85
N ILE A 12 -6.51 2.83 -2.27
CA ILE A 12 -5.60 2.03 -3.12
C ILE A 12 -5.21 0.73 -2.40
N ALA A 13 -4.80 0.83 -1.14
CA ALA A 13 -4.44 -0.32 -0.31
C ALA A 13 -5.62 -1.30 -0.12
N ALA A 14 -6.83 -0.78 0.13
CA ALA A 14 -8.03 -1.59 0.29
C ALA A 14 -8.39 -2.36 -0.98
N ILE A 15 -8.36 -1.70 -2.15
CA ILE A 15 -8.65 -2.35 -3.43
C ILE A 15 -7.64 -3.46 -3.72
N ALA A 16 -6.35 -3.18 -3.56
CA ALA A 16 -5.29 -4.17 -3.79
C ALA A 16 -5.43 -5.37 -2.84
N LYS A 17 -5.68 -5.12 -1.55
CA LYS A 17 -5.87 -6.18 -0.54
C LYS A 17 -7.10 -7.05 -0.82
N VAL A 18 -8.26 -6.45 -1.09
CA VAL A 18 -9.52 -7.18 -1.36
C VAL A 18 -9.42 -8.04 -2.62
N ASN A 19 -8.63 -7.60 -3.60
CA ASN A 19 -8.45 -8.32 -4.87
C ASN A 19 -7.19 -9.19 -4.91
N HIS A 20 -6.47 -9.34 -3.78
CA HIS A 20 -5.23 -10.13 -3.71
C HIS A 20 -4.17 -9.70 -4.76
N LEU A 21 -4.07 -8.39 -5.02
CA LEU A 21 -3.14 -7.81 -5.98
C LEU A 21 -1.84 -7.37 -5.31
N ILE A 22 -0.78 -7.30 -6.10
CA ILE A 22 0.49 -6.67 -5.71
C ILE A 22 0.38 -5.17 -5.99
N LEU A 23 0.59 -4.34 -4.97
CA LEU A 23 0.64 -2.90 -5.12
C LEU A 23 2.09 -2.47 -5.43
N VAL A 24 2.32 -2.09 -6.67
CA VAL A 24 3.60 -1.52 -7.12
C VAL A 24 3.61 -0.02 -6.83
N THR A 25 4.50 0.45 -5.98
CA THR A 25 4.60 1.88 -5.63
C THR A 25 6.03 2.31 -5.36
N ARG A 26 6.34 3.57 -5.67
CA ARG A 26 7.62 4.20 -5.28
C ARG A 26 7.61 4.66 -3.82
N ASN A 27 6.43 4.94 -3.25
CA ASN A 27 6.27 5.40 -1.87
C ASN A 27 5.97 4.23 -0.93
N VAL A 28 6.86 3.23 -0.90
CA VAL A 28 6.68 2.00 -0.10
C VAL A 28 6.43 2.32 1.38
N SER A 29 7.04 3.39 1.89
CA SER A 29 6.92 3.80 3.30
C SER A 29 5.51 4.21 3.73
N ASP A 30 4.66 4.72 2.83
CA ASP A 30 3.26 5.05 3.15
C ASP A 30 2.39 3.80 3.31
N PHE A 31 2.76 2.72 2.63
CA PHE A 31 2.01 1.47 2.61
C PHE A 31 2.61 0.40 3.50
N ALA A 32 3.78 0.64 4.11
CA ALA A 32 4.51 -0.34 4.91
C ALA A 32 3.74 -0.83 6.14
N ASP A 33 2.86 -0.01 6.71
CA ASP A 33 2.01 -0.36 7.84
C ASP A 33 0.72 -1.12 7.42
N SER A 34 0.53 -1.39 6.12
CA SER A 34 -0.66 -2.06 5.58
C SER A 34 -0.57 -3.58 5.77
N GLU A 35 -1.17 -4.11 6.82
CA GLU A 35 -1.15 -5.54 7.09
C GLU A 35 -1.84 -6.35 5.96
N GLY A 36 -1.12 -7.34 5.42
CA GLY A 36 -1.63 -8.25 4.39
C GLY A 36 -1.61 -7.68 2.97
N LEU A 37 -0.93 -6.56 2.72
CA LEU A 37 -0.73 -5.99 1.39
C LEU A 37 0.65 -6.41 0.84
N THR A 38 0.68 -6.96 -0.37
CA THR A 38 1.93 -7.28 -1.05
C THR A 38 2.43 -6.05 -1.79
N LEU A 39 3.65 -5.59 -1.48
CA LEU A 39 4.25 -4.38 -2.04
C LEU A 39 5.46 -4.70 -2.91
N GLU A 40 5.58 -4.00 -4.03
CA GLU A 40 6.79 -4.01 -4.86
C GLU A 40 7.22 -2.58 -5.26
N ASN A 41 8.52 -2.39 -5.44
CA ASN A 41 9.07 -1.17 -6.03
C ASN A 41 9.93 -1.57 -7.24
N TRP A 42 9.47 -1.23 -8.44
CA TRP A 42 10.16 -1.56 -9.69
C TRP A 42 11.14 -0.47 -10.17
N PHE A 43 11.32 0.61 -9.40
CA PHE A 43 12.20 1.73 -9.76
C PHE A 43 13.58 1.66 -9.08
N VAL A 44 13.98 0.46 -8.65
CA VAL A 44 15.33 0.15 -8.15
C VAL A 44 16.30 -0.08 -9.28
#